data_AF-A0A4Q5PJQ1-F1
#
_entry.id   AF-A0A4Q5PJQ1-F1
#
_cell.length_a   1.000
_cell.length_b   1.000
_cell.length_c   1.000
_cell.angle_alpha   90.00
_cell.angle_beta   90.00
_cell.angle_gamma   90.00
#
_symmetry.space_group_name_H-M   'P 1'
#
loop_
_entity.id
_entity.type
_entity.pdbx_description
1 polymer ?
#
loop_
_entity_poly.entity_id
_entity_poly.type
_entity_poly.pdbx_seq_one_letter_code
_entity_poly.pdbx_strand_id
1 'polypeptide(L)' 'MEATQNLSFDLQHFVQAQQPVYAAALAELTAGVKRSHWMWFIFPQADGLG' A
#
# COMPACT_ATOMS: atom_id res chain seq x y z
N MET A 1 15.78 -30.06 12.73
CA MET A 1 15.52 -29.81 11.29
C MET A 1 14.32 -28.88 11.23
N GLU A 2 14.57 -27.59 11.35
CA GLU A 2 13.52 -26.57 11.32
C GLU A 2 13.26 -26.25 9.86
N ALA A 3 12.06 -26.58 9.38
CA ALA A 3 11.64 -26.26 8.03
C ALA A 3 11.49 -24.75 7.93
N THR A 4 12.47 -24.07 7.32
CA THR A 4 12.37 -22.67 6.91
C THR A 4 11.17 -22.55 5.97
N GLN A 5 10.02 -22.16 6.53
CA GLN A 5 8.83 -21.89 5.75
C GLN A 5 9.14 -20.71 4.84
N ASN A 6 9.26 -20.98 3.54
CA ASN A 6 9.38 -19.95 2.53
C ASN A 6 8.03 -19.24 2.40
N LEU A 7 7.80 -18.24 3.26
CA LEU A 7 6.62 -17.39 3.22
C LEU A 7 6.73 -16.50 1.97
N SER A 8 6.28 -17.02 0.83
CA SER A 8 6.05 -16.21 -0.36
C SER A 8 4.90 -15.27 -0.06
N PHE A 9 5.22 -14.05 0.37
CA PHE A 9 4.23 -12.99 0.53
C PHE A 9 3.75 -12.53 -0.84
N ASP A 10 2.43 -12.57 -1.06
CA ASP A 10 1.84 -11.97 -2.26
C ASP A 10 1.86 -10.45 -2.12
N LEU A 11 2.92 -9.81 -2.62
CA LEU A 11 3.04 -8.36 -2.62
C LEU A 11 2.29 -7.72 -3.80
N GLN A 12 1.84 -8.52 -4.78
CA GLN A 12 1.22 -8.01 -6.00
C GLN A 12 -0.14 -7.37 -5.72
N HIS A 13 -0.85 -7.82 -4.68
CA HIS A 13 -2.11 -7.22 -4.29
C HIS A 13 -1.96 -5.73 -3.90
N PHE A 14 -0.82 -5.32 -3.33
CA PHE A 14 -0.59 -3.92 -2.99
C PHE A 14 -0.46 -3.07 -4.26
N VAL A 15 0.28 -3.56 -5.25
CA VAL A 15 0.46 -2.89 -6.54
C VAL A 15 -0.87 -2.74 -7.27
N GLN A 16 -1.69 -3.80 -7.27
CA GLN A 16 -3.01 -3.78 -7.89
C GLN A 16 -3.96 -2.80 -7.19
N ALA A 17 -3.96 -2.76 -5.86
CA ALA A 17 -4.79 -1.82 -5.10
C ALA A 17 -4.36 -0.36 -5.29
N GLN A 18 -3.06 -0.10 -5.52
CA GLN A 18 -2.52 1.23 -5.76
C GLN A 18 -2.77 1.75 -7.17
N GLN A 19 -2.82 0.87 -8.19
CA GLN A 19 -2.96 1.27 -9.59
C GLN A 19 -3.98 2.38 -9.87
N PRO A 20 -5.25 2.29 -9.42
CA PRO A 20 -6.27 3.29 -9.74
C PRO A 20 -6.04 4.64 -9.04
N VAL A 21 -5.25 4.68 -7.95
CA VAL A 21 -5.10 5.86 -7.10
C VAL A 21 -3.70 6.46 -7.10
N TYR A 22 -2.71 5.75 -7.66
CA TYR A 22 -1.29 6.13 -7.58
C TYR A 22 -1.02 7.50 -8.20
N ALA A 23 -1.56 7.77 -9.39
CA ALA A 23 -1.36 9.05 -10.08
C ALA A 23 -1.92 10.24 -9.27
N ALA A 24 -3.09 10.08 -8.67
CA ALA A 24 -3.71 11.11 -7.83
C ALA A 24 -2.92 11.32 -6.53
N ALA A 25 -2.51 10.24 -5.87
CA ALA A 25 -1.69 10.28 -4.67
C ALA A 25 -0.37 11.00 -4.92
N LEU A 26 0.34 10.67 -6.01
CA LEU A 26 1.61 11.29 -6.36
C LEU A 26 1.46 12.80 -6.62
N ALA A 27 0.40 13.21 -7.33
CA ALA A 27 0.13 14.62 -7.58
C ALA A 27 -0.16 15.39 -6.28
N GLU A 28 -0.97 14.82 -5.39
CA GLU A 28 -1.33 15.44 -4.11
C GLU A 28 -0.17 15.51 -3.12
N LEU A 29 0.67 14.46 -3.07
CA LEU A 29 1.91 14.45 -2.28
C LEU A 29 2.89 15.51 -2.80
N THR A 30 3.06 15.62 -4.12
CA THR A 30 3.92 16.63 -4.74
C THR A 30 3.41 18.05 -4.46
N ALA A 31 2.09 18.23 -4.43
CA ALA A 31 1.45 19.50 -4.07
C ALA A 31 1.45 19.79 -2.56
N GLY A 32 1.87 18.83 -1.73
CA GLY A 32 1.90 18.95 -0.27
C GLY A 32 0.52 18.96 0.40
N VAL A 33 -0.56 18.61 -0.31
CA VAL A 33 -1.93 18.67 0.21
C VAL A 33 -2.74 17.47 -0.28
N LYS A 34 -3.10 16.60 0.66
CA LYS A 34 -4.01 15.47 0.41
C LYS A 34 -5.46 15.96 0.28
N ARG A 35 -6.16 15.46 -0.73
CA ARG A 35 -7.54 15.81 -1.11
C ARG A 35 -8.42 14.59 -1.33
N SER A 36 -7.88 13.47 -1.82
CA SER A 36 -8.67 12.27 -2.14
C SER A 36 -8.38 11.09 -1.21
N HIS A 37 -9.14 10.00 -1.37
CA HIS A 37 -9.14 8.84 -0.47
C HIS A 37 -8.20 7.74 -0.98
N TRP A 38 -6.89 7.93 -0.80
CA TRP A 38 -5.87 6.94 -1.17
C TRP A 38 -4.96 6.48 -0.03
N MET A 39 -5.10 7.04 1.17
CA MET A 39 -4.18 6.81 2.30
C MET A 39 -3.99 5.32 2.59
N TRP A 40 -5.08 4.56 2.71
CA TRP A 40 -5.02 3.14 3.07
C TRP A 40 -4.37 2.26 2.00
N PHE A 41 -4.39 2.69 0.73
CA PHE A 41 -3.79 1.93 -0.37
C PHE A 41 -2.31 2.25 -0.56
N ILE A 42 -1.90 3.50 -0.29
CA ILE A 42 -0.53 3.98 -0.49
C ILE A 42 0.32 3.81 0.79
N PHE A 43 -0.28 4.01 1.96
CA PHE A 43 0.35 3.85 3.27
C PHE A 43 -0.48 2.89 4.14
N PRO A 44 -0.49 1.58 3.81
CA PRO A 44 -1.19 0.58 4.61
C PRO A 44 -0.57 0.47 6.01
N GLN A 45 -1.42 0.30 7.02
CA GLN A 45 -0.99 0.08 8.40
C GLN A 45 -0.66 -1.40 8.63
N ALA A 46 0.15 -1.68 9.66
CA ALA A 46 0.35 -3.05 10.10
C ALA A 46 -0.95 -3.65 10.62
N ASP A 47 -1.12 -4.96 10.43
CA ASP A 47 -2.26 -5.68 10.94
C ASP A 47 -2.37 -5.53 12.48
N GLY A 48 -3.59 -5.36 12.98
CA GLY A 48 -3.87 -5.16 14.41
C GLY A 48 -3.73 -3.73 14.95
N LEU A 49 -3.49 -2.72 14.10
CA LEU A 49 -3.44 -1.30 14.50
C LEU A 49 -4.73 -0.50 14.24
N GLY A 50 -5.85 -1.20 13.99
CA GLY A 50 -7.17 -0.60 13.76
C GLY A 50 -7.85 -0.05 15.02
#